data_AF-A0A068S955-F1
#
_entry.id   AF-A0A068S955-F1
#
_cell.length_a   1.000
_cell.length_b   1.000
_cell.length_c   1.000
_cell.angle_alpha   90.00
_cell.angle_beta   90.00
_cell.angle_gamma   90.00
#
_symmetry.space_group_name_H-M   'P 1'
#
loop_
_entity.id
_entity.type
_entity.pdbx_description
1 polymer ?
#
loop_
_entity_poly.entity_id
_entity_poly.type
_entity_poly.pdbx_seq_one_letter_code
_entity_poly.pdbx_strand_id
1 'polypeptide(L)'
;MATFKYCLDCNNLLYPREDKEHRKLLFACRNCQYEEDASNLCVYKHEIIHAASEQTTVLSELSVDPTLPRSNIPCPRCGYEESVFFQSTSRRADAKMTLFYVCGNRNCGHRWVG
;
A
#
# COMPACT_ATOMS: atom_id res chain seq x y z
N MET A 1 -3.20 11.80 -4.05
CA MET A 1 -4.21 10.87 -3.50
C MET A 1 -5.09 11.64 -2.53
N ALA A 2 -6.37 11.28 -2.39
CA ALA A 2 -7.20 11.86 -1.34
C ALA A 2 -6.64 11.42 0.02
N THR A 3 -6.30 12.37 0.88
CA THR A 3 -5.71 12.14 2.20
C THR A 3 -6.64 12.69 3.26
N PHE A 4 -6.98 11.87 4.26
CA PHE A 4 -7.76 12.33 5.41
C PHE A 4 -6.91 13.20 6.31
N LYS A 5 -7.52 14.25 6.87
CA LYS A 5 -6.90 15.17 7.82
C LYS A 5 -7.68 15.20 9.13
N TYR A 6 -6.98 15.53 10.21
CA TYR A 6 -7.52 15.56 11.56
C TYR A 6 -7.38 16.96 12.14
N CYS A 7 -8.34 17.35 12.96
CA CYS A 7 -8.38 18.62 13.65
C CYS A 7 -7.24 18.75 14.67
N LEU A 8 -6.53 19.89 14.67
CA LEU A 8 -5.44 20.13 15.62
C LEU A 8 -5.93 20.29 17.07
N ASP A 9 -7.14 20.81 17.28
CA ASP A 9 -7.66 21.06 18.63
C ASP A 9 -8.29 19.83 19.31
N CYS A 10 -9.02 19.00 18.56
CA CYS A 10 -9.83 17.92 19.14
C CYS A 10 -9.62 16.55 18.49
N ASN A 11 -8.65 16.41 17.57
CA ASN A 11 -8.30 15.16 16.88
C ASN A 11 -9.45 14.43 16.17
N ASN A 12 -10.57 15.12 15.91
CA ASN A 12 -11.66 14.59 15.10
C ASN A 12 -11.36 14.72 13.59
N LEU A 13 -12.00 13.87 12.77
CA LEU A 13 -11.88 13.90 11.32
C LEU A 13 -12.39 15.24 10.75
N LEU A 14 -11.61 15.85 9.85
CA LEU A 14 -12.03 17.04 9.11
C LEU A 14 -12.85 16.66 7.87
N TYR A 15 -13.86 17.46 7.58
CA TYR A 15 -14.75 17.27 6.44
C TYR A 15 -14.55 18.37 5.39
N PRO A 16 -14.62 18.04 4.09
CA PRO A 16 -14.53 19.04 3.02
C PRO A 16 -15.70 20.03 3.09
N ARG A 17 -15.40 21.32 2.96
CA ARG A 17 -16.36 22.43 2.98
C ARG A 17 -15.97 23.46 1.91
N GLU A 18 -16.96 24.02 1.20
CA GLU A 18 -16.72 25.09 0.24
C GLU A 18 -16.76 26.46 0.94
N ASP A 19 -15.73 27.28 0.72
CA ASP A 19 -15.79 28.73 0.92
C ASP A 19 -16.32 29.38 -0.37
N LYS A 20 -17.56 29.86 -0.33
CA LYS A 20 -18.26 30.42 -1.48
C LYS A 20 -17.77 31.79 -1.90
N GLU A 21 -17.21 32.58 -0.97
CA GLU A 21 -16.75 33.93 -1.24
C GLU A 21 -15.43 33.89 -2.02
N HIS A 22 -14.49 33.08 -1.52
CA HIS A 22 -13.16 32.94 -2.12
C HIS A 22 -13.08 31.80 -3.15
N ARG A 23 -14.15 31.00 -3.29
CA ARG A 23 -14.24 29.82 -4.17
C ARG A 23 -13.13 28.81 -3.91
N LYS A 24 -12.90 28.50 -2.63
CA LYS A 24 -11.84 27.59 -2.17
C LYS A 24 -12.43 26.37 -1.46
N LEU A 25 -11.68 25.27 -1.49
CA LEU A 25 -11.97 24.08 -0.70
C LEU A 25 -11.27 24.20 0.65
N LEU A 26 -12.03 24.04 1.73
CA LEU A 26 -11.59 23.98 3.11
C LEU A 26 -11.81 22.58 3.69
N PHE A 27 -11.08 22.26 4.75
CA PHE A 27 -11.34 21.14 5.64
C PHE A 27 -11.75 21.67 7.01
N ALA A 28 -12.97 21.39 7.45
CA ALA A 28 -13.54 21.92 8.69
C ALA A 28 -13.93 20.81 9.66
N CYS A 29 -13.73 21.07 10.96
CA CYS A 29 -14.18 20.19 12.03
C CYS A 29 -15.70 20.33 12.24
N ARG A 30 -16.38 19.25 12.64
CA ARG A 30 -17.80 19.30 13.04
C ARG A 30 -18.01 19.57 14.54
N ASN A 31 -16.97 19.38 15.34
CA ASN A 31 -17.04 19.43 16.80
C ASN A 31 -16.49 20.74 17.39
N CYS A 32 -15.70 21.50 16.63
CA CYS A 32 -15.13 22.79 17.02
C CYS A 32 -15.06 23.73 15.81
N GLN A 33 -14.46 24.91 15.98
CA GLN A 33 -14.37 25.94 14.94
C GLN A 33 -13.12 25.82 14.05
N TYR A 34 -12.29 24.81 14.26
CA TYR A 34 -11.09 24.61 13.46
C TYR A 34 -11.41 24.36 11.98
N GLU A 35 -10.71 25.09 11.13
CA GLU A 35 -10.76 24.96 9.68
C GLU A 35 -9.41 25.28 9.05
N GLU A 36 -9.15 24.72 7.88
CA GLU A 36 -7.91 24.95 7.13
C GLU A 36 -8.10 24.80 5.62
N ASP A 37 -7.21 25.44 4.85
CA ASP A 37 -7.19 25.33 3.39
C ASP A 37 -6.81 23.92 2.92
N ALA A 38 -7.51 23.44 1.88
CA ALA A 38 -7.17 22.17 1.26
C ALA A 38 -5.90 22.30 0.40
N SER A 39 -4.86 21.55 0.76
CA SER A 39 -3.63 21.43 -0.04
C SER A 39 -3.82 20.58 -1.31
N ASN A 40 -4.80 19.68 -1.30
CA ASN A 40 -5.18 18.86 -2.44
C ASN A 40 -6.71 18.95 -2.64
N LEU A 41 -7.13 19.23 -3.88
CA LEU A 41 -8.54 19.40 -4.26
C LEU A 41 -9.27 18.07 -4.49
N CYS A 42 -8.56 16.95 -4.55
CA CYS A 42 -9.16 15.62 -4.69
C CYS A 42 -9.75 15.16 -3.35
N VAL A 43 -11.07 15.30 -3.19
CA VAL A 43 -11.81 14.89 -1.98
C VAL A 43 -12.00 13.37 -1.91
N TYR A 44 -12.26 12.74 -3.06
CA TYR A 44 -12.51 11.31 -3.14
C TYR A 44 -11.96 10.75 -4.46
N LYS A 45 -11.34 9.59 -4.37
CA LYS A 45 -10.92 8.80 -5.54
C LYS A 45 -11.37 7.37 -5.30
N HIS A 46 -12.22 6.86 -6.19
CA HIS A 46 -12.49 5.43 -6.28
C HIS A 46 -11.57 4.83 -7.32
N GLU A 47 -10.64 3.98 -6.92
CA GLU A 47 -9.71 3.31 -7.82
C GLU A 47 -10.13 1.86 -8.02
N ILE A 48 -10.65 1.56 -9.21
CA ILE A 48 -11.03 0.19 -9.59
C ILE A 48 -9.78 -0.50 -10.10
N ILE A 49 -9.19 -1.31 -9.23
CA ILE A 49 -7.97 -2.07 -9.53
C ILE A 49 -8.38 -3.45 -10.07
N HIS A 50 -8.30 -3.61 -11.40
CA HIS A 50 -8.62 -4.86 -12.13
C HIS A 50 -7.53 -5.93 -12.09
N ALA A 51 -6.34 -5.59 -11.61
CA ALA A 51 -5.32 -6.54 -11.24
C ALA A 51 -4.80 -6.00 -9.94
N ALA A 52 -5.07 -6.68 -8.82
CA ALA A 52 -4.48 -6.31 -7.55
C ALA A 52 -3.00 -6.01 -7.82
N SER A 53 -2.55 -4.80 -7.53
CA SER A 53 -1.13 -4.64 -7.27
C SER A 53 -0.93 -5.57 -6.10
N GLU A 54 -0.47 -6.79 -6.39
CA GLU A 54 -0.08 -7.77 -5.41
C GLU A 54 1.21 -7.23 -4.82
N GLN A 55 1.06 -6.14 -4.06
CA GLN A 55 1.93 -5.77 -2.99
C GLN A 55 1.87 -6.97 -2.09
N THR A 56 2.78 -7.90 -2.38
CA THR A 56 3.23 -8.93 -1.48
C THR A 56 3.27 -8.27 -0.12
N THR A 57 2.33 -8.67 0.74
CA THR A 57 2.28 -8.20 2.12
C THR A 57 3.71 -8.27 2.61
N VAL A 58 4.31 -7.11 2.91
CA VAL A 58 5.75 -6.97 3.09
C VAL A 58 6.11 -7.63 4.41
N LEU A 59 6.16 -8.96 4.40
CA LEU A 59 6.60 -9.77 5.50
C LEU A 59 8.10 -9.98 5.29
N SER A 60 8.90 -9.43 6.20
CA SER A 60 10.36 -9.61 6.25
C SER A 60 10.75 -11.08 6.43
N GLU A 61 9.85 -11.87 7.03
CA GLU A 61 10.13 -13.23 7.49
C GLU A 61 9.87 -14.34 6.47
N LEU A 62 9.52 -14.00 5.22
CA LEU A 62 9.21 -15.03 4.21
C LEU A 62 10.42 -15.90 3.84
N SER A 63 11.65 -15.38 4.01
CA SER A 63 12.88 -16.15 3.75
C SER A 63 13.15 -17.25 4.79
N VAL A 64 12.55 -17.13 5.99
CA VAL A 64 12.79 -18.04 7.12
C VAL A 64 11.64 -19.01 7.35
N ASP A 65 10.50 -18.77 6.71
CA ASP A 65 9.33 -19.63 6.83
C ASP A 65 9.64 -21.03 6.25
N PRO A 66 9.66 -22.10 7.09
CA PRO A 66 9.97 -23.45 6.63
C PRO A 66 8.80 -24.08 5.85
N THR A 67 7.61 -23.47 5.87
CA THR A 67 6.43 -23.98 5.16
C THR A 67 6.36 -23.53 3.71
N LEU A 68 7.16 -22.52 3.33
CA LEU A 68 7.21 -22.02 1.96
C LEU A 68 8.18 -22.82 1.10
N PRO A 69 7.83 -23.11 -0.17
CA PRO A 69 8.70 -23.82 -1.09
C PRO A 69 9.90 -22.97 -1.53
N ARG A 70 11.02 -23.64 -1.80
CA ARG A 70 12.28 -23.03 -2.24
C ARG A 70 12.64 -23.47 -3.65
N SER A 71 13.31 -22.59 -4.39
CA SER A 71 13.78 -22.83 -5.75
C SER A 71 15.21 -22.32 -5.93
N ASN A 72 15.98 -22.98 -6.77
CA ASN A 72 17.37 -22.63 -7.10
C ASN A 72 17.45 -21.54 -8.18
N ILE A 73 16.65 -20.48 -8.02
CA ILE A 73 16.68 -19.32 -8.90
C ILE A 73 17.54 -18.25 -8.24
N PRO A 74 18.67 -17.86 -8.87
CA PRO A 74 19.59 -16.93 -8.27
C PRO A 74 18.97 -15.53 -8.16
N CYS A 75 19.22 -14.87 -7.04
CA CYS A 75 18.72 -13.53 -6.79
C CYS A 75 19.31 -12.53 -7.81
N PRO A 76 18.48 -11.76 -8.54
CA PRO A 76 18.99 -10.80 -9.54
C PRO A 76 19.76 -9.61 -8.91
N ARG A 77 19.68 -9.43 -7.58
CA ARG A 77 20.39 -8.37 -6.85
C ARG A 77 21.74 -8.82 -6.29
N CYS A 78 21.80 -9.98 -5.64
CA CYS A 78 23.00 -10.43 -4.91
C CYS A 78 23.60 -11.75 -5.41
N GLY A 79 22.97 -12.41 -6.38
CA GLY A 79 23.44 -13.68 -6.94
C GLY A 79 23.27 -14.91 -6.04
N TYR A 80 22.69 -14.78 -4.84
CA TYR A 80 22.46 -15.92 -3.96
C TYR A 80 21.54 -16.95 -4.62
N GLU A 81 21.91 -18.22 -4.60
CA GLU A 81 21.36 -19.28 -5.46
C GLU A 81 19.92 -19.69 -5.11
N GLU A 82 19.51 -19.52 -3.86
CA GLU A 82 18.22 -19.97 -3.37
C GLU A 82 17.23 -18.81 -3.22
N SER A 83 15.98 -19.05 -3.62
CA SER A 83 14.86 -18.15 -3.43
C SER A 83 13.64 -18.89 -2.92
N VAL A 84 12.91 -18.26 -2.00
CA VAL A 84 11.59 -18.70 -1.55
C VAL A 84 10.56 -18.14 -2.51
N PHE A 85 9.56 -18.94 -2.89
CA PHE A 85 8.50 -18.47 -3.76
C PHE A 85 7.10 -18.77 -3.21
N PHE A 86 6.13 -17.96 -3.60
CA PHE A 86 4.73 -18.11 -3.21
C PHE A 86 3.80 -17.46 -4.23
N GLN A 87 2.54 -17.88 -4.21
CA GLN A 87 1.46 -17.21 -4.94
C GLN A 87 0.72 -16.26 -4.01
N SER A 88 0.09 -15.24 -4.59
CA SER A 88 -0.81 -14.37 -3.85
C SER A 88 -1.95 -15.15 -3.20
N THR A 89 -2.29 -14.78 -1.97
CA THR A 89 -3.41 -15.35 -1.22
C THR A 89 -4.75 -14.75 -1.63
N SER A 90 -4.77 -13.87 -2.65
CA SER A 90 -5.99 -13.27 -3.18
C SER A 90 -6.95 -14.35 -3.68
N ARG A 91 -8.17 -14.35 -3.12
CA ARG A 91 -9.26 -15.27 -3.52
C ARG A 91 -10.13 -14.73 -4.65
N ARG A 92 -9.71 -13.63 -5.30
CA ARG A 92 -10.49 -13.03 -6.39
C ARG A 92 -10.41 -13.92 -7.64
N ALA A 93 -11.48 -13.97 -8.42
CA ALA A 93 -11.56 -14.82 -9.61
C ALA A 93 -10.56 -14.43 -10.72
N ASP A 94 -10.05 -13.21 -10.68
CA ASP A 94 -9.00 -12.65 -11.54
C ASP A 94 -7.57 -12.84 -10.98
N ALA A 95 -7.42 -13.59 -9.86
CA ALA A 95 -6.11 -13.89 -9.30
C ALA A 95 -5.26 -14.65 -10.31
N LYS A 96 -4.14 -14.04 -10.70
CA LYS A 96 -3.18 -14.65 -11.62
C LYS A 96 -2.34 -15.68 -10.87
N MET A 97 -1.91 -16.73 -11.56
CA MET A 97 -0.96 -17.72 -11.02
C MET A 97 0.48 -17.19 -11.03
N THR A 98 0.65 -15.89 -10.74
CA THR A 98 1.95 -15.22 -10.70
C THR A 98 2.73 -15.68 -9.49
N LEU A 99 4.00 -16.04 -9.69
CA LEU A 99 4.92 -16.42 -8.63
C LEU A 99 5.72 -15.19 -8.16
N PHE A 100 5.69 -14.97 -6.86
CA PHE A 100 6.55 -14.00 -6.19
C PHE A 100 7.74 -14.72 -5.60
N TYR A 101 8.92 -14.14 -5.76
CA TYR A 101 10.18 -14.65 -5.25
C TYR A 101 10.76 -13.72 -4.20
N VAL A 102 11.39 -14.31 -3.20
CA VAL A 102 12.15 -13.63 -2.14
C VAL A 102 13.50 -14.29 -2.05
N CYS A 103 14.57 -13.50 -2.02
CA CYS A 103 15.92 -14.02 -1.85
C CYS A 103 16.06 -14.79 -0.52
N GLY A 104 16.64 -15.99 -0.57
CA GLY A 104 16.92 -16.79 0.62
C GLY A 104 18.01 -16.19 1.54
N ASN A 105 18.81 -15.25 1.02
CA ASN A 105 19.75 -14.49 1.83
C ASN A 105 19.01 -13.43 2.67
N ARG A 106 18.96 -13.65 3.99
CA ARG A 106 18.34 -12.76 4.97
C ARG A 106 18.86 -11.33 4.93
N ASN A 107 20.13 -11.14 4.55
CA ASN A 107 20.74 -9.82 4.44
C ASN A 107 20.34 -9.08 3.15
N CYS A 108 19.82 -9.80 2.15
CA CYS A 108 19.42 -9.21 0.87
C CYS A 108 17.94 -8.80 0.90
N GLY A 109 17.04 -9.74 1.24
CA GLY A 109 15.59 -9.49 1.28
C GLY A 109 14.98 -9.01 -0.05
N HIS A 110 15.70 -9.16 -1.17
CA HIS A 110 15.22 -8.72 -2.48
C HIS A 110 14.04 -9.57 -2.92
N ARG A 111 13.02 -8.91 -3.49
CA ARG A 111 11.78 -9.53 -3.94
C ARG A 111 11.54 -9.20 -5.41
N TRP A 112 11.09 -10.17 -6.19
CA TRP A 112 10.80 -9.98 -7.60
C TRP A 112 9.67 -10.90 -8.04
N VAL A 113 9.13 -10.61 -9.22
CA VAL A 113 8.09 -11.41 -9.87
C VAL A 113 8.75 -12.19 -11.00
N GLY A 114 8.40 -13.47 -11.15
CA GLY A 114 8.84 -14.30 -12.28
C GLY A 114 7.98 -14.14 -13.52
#